data_AF-A0AAJ2E6K9-F1
#
_entry.id   AF-A0AAJ2E6K9-F1
#
_cell.length_a   1.000
_cell.length_b   1.000
_cell.length_c   1.000
_cell.angle_alpha   90.00
_cell.angle_beta   90.00
_cell.angle_gamma   90.00
#
_symmetry.space_group_name_H-M   'P 1'
#
loop_
_entity.id
_entity.type
_entity.pdbx_description
1 polymer ?
#
loop_
_entity_poly.entity_id
_entity_poly.type
_entity_poly.pdbx_seq_one_letter_code
_entity_poly.pdbx_strand_id
1 'polypeptide(L)'
;GGQESPLSIVISTQAPTDADLLSLLIDDALTGADPLNKVELYTTPTDMDPFSDRAIRLANPHFDVFMNQAEVRRMAREAKRLPSREATYRNLILNQRVDARNPFVARAIWMENGEPPA
;
A
#
# COMPACT_ATOMS: atom_id res chain seq x y z
N GLY A 1 5.09 -27.36 -28.36
CA GLY A 1 5.23 -25.89 -28.22
C GLY A 1 4.44 -25.44 -27.03
N GLY A 2 4.82 -24.35 -26.36
CA GLY A 2 4.13 -23.86 -25.15
C GLY A 2 2.62 -23.65 -25.32
N GLN A 3 1.90 -23.69 -24.20
CA GLN A 3 0.44 -23.73 -24.08
C GLN A 3 -0.27 -22.65 -24.91
N GLU A 4 -1.35 -23.02 -25.61
CA GLU A 4 -2.07 -22.15 -26.58
C GLU A 4 -2.77 -20.94 -25.94
N SER A 5 -3.02 -20.97 -24.62
CA SER A 5 -3.63 -19.87 -23.86
C SER A 5 -3.20 -19.92 -22.39
N PRO A 6 -2.01 -19.41 -22.04
CA PRO A 6 -1.53 -19.41 -20.66
C PRO A 6 -2.29 -18.39 -19.80
N LEU A 7 -2.54 -18.73 -18.53
CA LEU A 7 -3.06 -17.81 -17.52
C LEU A 7 -1.95 -17.51 -16.50
N SER A 8 -1.66 -16.22 -16.29
CA SER A 8 -0.73 -15.74 -15.28
C SER A 8 -1.51 -15.02 -14.18
N ILE A 9 -1.22 -15.34 -12.91
CA ILE A 9 -1.83 -14.70 -11.75
C ILE A 9 -0.72 -14.19 -10.84
N VAL A 10 -0.81 -12.91 -10.46
CA VAL A 10 0.11 -12.26 -9.52
C VAL A 10 -0.68 -11.79 -8.31
N ILE A 11 -0.29 -12.24 -7.12
CA ILE A 11 -0.90 -11.84 -5.84
C ILE A 11 0.21 -11.30 -4.95
N SER A 12 0.15 -10.02 -4.63
CA SER A 12 1.17 -9.34 -3.84
C SER A 12 0.60 -8.06 -3.23
N THR A 13 1.28 -7.52 -2.21
CA THR A 13 1.15 -6.10 -1.87
C THR A 13 1.86 -5.24 -2.92
N GLN A 14 1.53 -3.95 -3.00
CA GLN A 14 2.13 -3.00 -3.92
C GLN A 14 3.64 -2.89 -3.68
N ALA A 15 4.37 -2.78 -4.78
CA ALA A 15 5.80 -2.54 -4.75
C ALA A 15 6.13 -1.11 -4.25
N PRO A 16 7.35 -0.86 -3.78
CA PRO A 16 7.70 0.40 -3.12
C PRO A 16 7.68 1.62 -4.05
N THR A 17 8.03 1.45 -5.33
CA THR A 17 8.22 2.54 -6.28
C THR A 17 7.41 2.35 -7.56
N ASP A 18 7.15 3.44 -8.27
CA ASP A 18 6.41 3.40 -9.53
C ASP A 18 7.18 2.71 -10.67
N ALA A 19 8.50 2.60 -10.54
CA ALA A 19 9.36 1.95 -11.53
C ALA A 19 9.46 0.42 -11.35
N ASP A 20 8.95 -0.11 -10.24
CA ASP A 20 8.95 -1.56 -10.01
C ASP A 20 8.00 -2.26 -10.99
N LEU A 21 8.39 -3.45 -11.47
CA LEU A 21 7.62 -4.20 -12.48
C LEU A 21 6.15 -4.39 -12.09
N LEU A 22 5.87 -4.73 -10.83
CA LEU A 22 4.49 -4.91 -10.36
C LEU A 22 3.69 -3.60 -10.44
N SER A 23 4.30 -2.46 -10.11
CA SER A 23 3.64 -1.15 -10.21
C SER A 23 3.28 -0.83 -11.65
N LEU A 24 4.20 -1.06 -12.59
CA LEU A 24 3.95 -0.87 -14.02
C LEU A 24 2.82 -1.77 -14.54
N LEU A 25 2.79 -3.04 -14.13
CA LEU A 25 1.73 -3.98 -14.51
C LEU A 25 0.36 -3.56 -13.98
N ILE A 26 0.29 -3.08 -12.72
CA ILE A 26 -0.93 -2.56 -12.12
C ILE A 26 -1.39 -1.30 -12.86
N ASP A 27 -0.49 -0.35 -13.10
CA ASP A 27 -0.81 0.93 -13.74
C ASP A 27 -1.31 0.73 -15.17
N ASP A 28 -0.65 -0.14 -15.96
CA ASP A 28 -1.10 -0.51 -17.30
C ASP A 28 -2.49 -1.16 -17.26
N ALA A 29 -2.70 -2.15 -16.37
CA ALA A 29 -4.00 -2.83 -16.26
C ALA A 29 -5.13 -1.87 -15.82
N LEU A 30 -4.84 -0.88 -14.98
CA LEU A 30 -5.81 0.14 -14.57
C LEU A 30 -6.24 1.07 -15.72
N THR A 31 -5.42 1.23 -16.76
CA THR A 31 -5.82 1.99 -17.95
C THR A 31 -6.96 1.31 -18.73
N GLY A 32 -7.11 -0.01 -18.58
CA GLY A 32 -8.06 -0.82 -19.34
C GLY A 32 -7.73 -0.96 -20.82
N ALA A 33 -6.51 -0.64 -21.26
CA ALA A 33 -6.09 -0.70 -22.66
C ALA A 33 -6.10 -2.14 -23.22
N ASP A 34 -5.73 -3.14 -22.40
CA ASP A 34 -5.83 -4.56 -22.75
C ASP A 34 -7.00 -5.22 -22.00
N PRO A 35 -8.06 -5.69 -22.70
CA PRO A 35 -9.20 -6.34 -22.07
C PRO A 35 -8.88 -7.71 -21.46
N LEU A 36 -7.74 -8.33 -21.80
CA LEU A 36 -7.27 -9.59 -21.23
C LEU A 36 -6.58 -9.38 -19.87
N ASN A 37 -6.08 -8.18 -19.60
CA ASN A 37 -5.52 -7.82 -18.31
C ASN A 37 -6.66 -7.42 -17.35
N LYS A 38 -6.67 -8.04 -16.17
CA LYS A 38 -7.61 -7.74 -15.09
C LYS A 38 -6.82 -7.40 -13.83
N VAL A 39 -7.25 -6.34 -13.15
CA VAL A 39 -6.65 -5.90 -11.90
C VAL A 39 -7.74 -5.64 -10.87
N GLU A 40 -7.54 -6.19 -9.68
CA GLU A 40 -8.26 -5.80 -8.48
C GLU A 40 -7.25 -5.22 -7.50
N LEU A 41 -7.39 -3.92 -7.21
CA LEU A 41 -6.48 -3.21 -6.31
C LEU A 41 -7.26 -2.65 -5.12
N TYR A 42 -6.95 -3.18 -3.94
CA TYR A 42 -7.41 -2.62 -2.67
C TYR A 42 -6.25 -1.84 -2.05
N THR A 43 -6.38 -0.52 -1.97
CA THR A 43 -5.35 0.36 -1.39
C THR A 43 -5.99 1.60 -0.76
N THR A 44 -5.31 2.17 0.22
CA THR A 44 -5.73 3.44 0.83
C THR A 44 -5.05 4.62 0.12
N PRO A 45 -5.79 5.68 -0.27
CA PRO A 45 -5.20 6.94 -0.72
C PRO A 45 -4.15 7.49 0.26
N THR A 46 -3.07 8.05 -0.26
CA THR A 46 -1.92 8.51 0.54
C THR A 46 -2.20 9.78 1.36
N ASP A 47 -3.22 10.52 0.97
CA ASP A 47 -3.73 11.74 1.62
C ASP A 47 -4.77 11.47 2.72
N MET A 48 -5.27 10.23 2.83
CA MET A 48 -6.18 9.81 3.89
C MET A 48 -5.43 9.57 5.22
N ASP A 49 -6.08 9.85 6.35
CA ASP A 49 -5.55 9.46 7.67
C ASP A 49 -5.33 7.94 7.72
N PRO A 50 -4.06 7.48 7.76
CA PRO A 50 -3.71 6.06 7.67
C PRO A 50 -4.14 5.28 8.91
N PHE A 51 -4.46 5.94 10.02
CA PHE A 51 -4.79 5.30 11.29
C PHE A 51 -6.30 5.18 11.52
N SER A 52 -7.12 5.59 10.54
CA SER A 52 -8.57 5.44 10.59
C SER A 52 -9.01 4.01 10.26
N ASP A 53 -10.07 3.53 10.91
CA ASP A 53 -10.69 2.24 10.56
C ASP A 53 -11.18 2.24 9.10
N ARG A 54 -11.55 3.41 8.56
CA ARG A 54 -11.93 3.56 7.14
C ARG A 54 -10.76 3.25 6.20
N ALA A 55 -9.57 3.77 6.48
CA ALA A 55 -8.37 3.47 5.70
C ALA A 55 -8.09 1.96 5.68
N ILE A 56 -8.08 1.34 6.86
CA ILE A 56 -7.84 -0.11 7.00
C ILE A 56 -8.83 -0.92 6.16
N ARG A 57 -10.12 -0.60 6.23
CA ARG A 57 -11.18 -1.32 5.49
C ARG A 57 -11.08 -1.16 3.98
N LEU A 58 -10.65 0.01 3.51
CA LEU A 58 -10.51 0.28 2.07
C LEU A 58 -9.40 -0.57 1.44
N ALA A 59 -8.29 -0.74 2.15
CA ALA A 59 -7.20 -1.62 1.72
C ALA A 59 -7.46 -3.11 2.01
N ASN A 60 -8.37 -3.42 2.93
CA ASN A 60 -8.65 -4.78 3.38
C ASN A 60 -10.16 -5.07 3.34
N PRO A 61 -10.72 -5.48 2.20
CA PRO A 61 -12.15 -5.78 2.08
C PRO A 61 -12.63 -6.87 3.05
N HIS A 62 -11.70 -7.73 3.50
CA HIS A 62 -11.97 -8.83 4.41
C HIS A 62 -11.80 -8.50 5.89
N PHE A 63 -11.60 -7.21 6.24
CA PHE A 63 -11.29 -6.78 7.62
C PHE A 63 -12.31 -7.26 8.66
N ASP A 64 -13.60 -7.27 8.31
CA ASP A 64 -14.68 -7.75 9.18
C ASP A 64 -15.01 -9.24 9.05
N VAL A 65 -14.40 -9.93 8.08
CA VAL A 65 -14.78 -11.31 7.75
C VAL A 65 -13.85 -12.31 8.43
N PHE A 66 -12.54 -12.18 8.21
CA PHE A 66 -11.57 -13.16 8.72
C PHE A 66 -10.22 -12.58 9.16
N MET A 67 -9.97 -11.27 8.98
CA MET A 67 -8.73 -10.67 9.49
C MET A 67 -8.74 -10.59 11.02
N ASN A 68 -7.55 -10.71 11.62
CA ASN A 68 -7.34 -10.42 13.03
C ASN A 68 -7.36 -8.91 13.28
N GLN A 69 -8.55 -8.35 13.54
CA GLN A 69 -8.72 -6.91 13.78
C GLN A 69 -7.88 -6.38 14.95
N ALA A 70 -7.68 -7.19 16.00
CA ALA A 70 -6.90 -6.77 17.16
C ALA A 70 -5.43 -6.57 16.80
N GLU A 71 -4.87 -7.45 15.98
CA GLU A 71 -3.50 -7.36 15.48
C GLU A 71 -3.32 -6.18 14.52
N VAL A 72 -4.22 -6.00 13.55
CA VAL A 72 -4.16 -4.87 12.61
C VAL A 72 -4.22 -3.53 13.35
N ARG A 73 -5.16 -3.38 14.30
CA ARG A 73 -5.25 -2.16 15.11
C ARG A 73 -4.03 -1.98 16.03
N ARG A 74 -3.39 -3.06 16.49
CA ARG A 74 -2.13 -3.00 17.24
C ARG A 74 -1.00 -2.47 16.36
N MET A 75 -0.86 -2.97 15.13
CA MET A 75 0.12 -2.47 14.17
C MET A 75 -0.10 -0.99 13.87
N ALA A 76 -1.35 -0.56 13.67
CA ALA A 76 -1.69 0.85 13.47
C ALA A 76 -1.26 1.73 14.65
N ARG A 77 -1.56 1.31 15.90
CA ARG A 77 -1.14 2.03 17.11
C ARG A 77 0.38 2.10 17.26
N GLU A 78 1.08 1.00 16.98
CA GLU A 78 2.54 0.96 17.03
C GLU A 78 3.16 1.90 15.99
N ALA A 79 2.64 1.90 14.75
CA ALA A 79 3.07 2.79 13.68
C ALA A 79 2.80 4.26 14.00
N LYS A 80 1.64 4.59 14.60
CA LYS A 80 1.32 5.96 15.03
C LYS A 80 2.28 6.49 16.10
N ARG A 81 2.78 5.60 16.98
CA ARG A 81 3.72 5.97 18.06
C ARG A 81 5.19 5.96 17.60
N LEU A 82 5.54 5.09 16.65
CA LEU A 82 6.90 4.85 16.21
C LEU A 82 7.02 5.11 14.70
N PRO A 83 7.56 6.28 14.28
CA PRO A 83 7.75 6.61 12.87
C PRO A 83 8.54 5.54 12.09
N SER A 84 9.42 4.80 12.78
CA SER A 84 10.19 3.70 12.20
C SER A 84 9.31 2.58 11.63
N ARG A 85 8.10 2.37 12.17
CA ARG A 85 7.16 1.30 11.78
C ARG A 85 6.09 1.76 10.79
N GLU A 86 5.97 3.06 10.54
CA GLU A 86 4.92 3.63 9.70
C GLU A 86 5.01 3.13 8.26
N ALA A 87 6.20 3.13 7.66
CA ALA A 87 6.41 2.65 6.29
C ALA A 87 5.95 1.20 6.12
N THR A 88 6.34 0.31 7.04
CA THR A 88 5.91 -1.10 7.03
C THR A 88 4.40 -1.23 7.19
N TYR A 89 3.77 -0.48 8.10
CA TYR A 89 2.32 -0.50 8.29
C TYR A 89 1.58 -0.02 7.02
N ARG A 90 2.03 1.08 6.42
CA ARG A 90 1.43 1.62 5.19
C ARG A 90 1.53 0.64 4.02
N ASN A 91 2.65 -0.06 3.88
CA ASN A 91 2.79 -1.05 2.82
C ASN A 91 1.96 -2.32 3.11
N LEU A 92 2.10 -2.92 4.30
CA LEU A 92 1.51 -4.24 4.58
C LEU A 92 0.01 -4.19 4.91
N ILE A 93 -0.47 -3.13 5.56
CA ILE A 93 -1.87 -3.00 5.96
C ILE A 93 -2.64 -2.11 5.00
N LEU A 94 -2.06 -0.99 4.56
CA LEU A 94 -2.78 -0.04 3.71
C LEU A 94 -2.51 -0.24 2.21
N ASN A 95 -1.63 -1.19 1.87
CA ASN A 95 -1.23 -1.51 0.51
C ASN A 95 -0.76 -0.27 -0.27
N GLN A 96 -0.05 0.65 0.40
CA GLN A 96 0.47 1.89 -0.19
C GLN A 96 1.85 1.66 -0.80
N ARG A 97 2.13 2.36 -1.91
CA ARG A 97 3.47 2.50 -2.48
C ARG A 97 4.29 3.43 -1.59
N VAL A 98 5.08 2.84 -0.70
CA VAL A 98 6.00 3.55 0.19
C VAL A 98 7.32 2.81 0.22
N ASP A 99 8.44 3.53 0.27
CA ASP A 99 9.73 2.87 0.48
C ASP A 99 9.74 2.20 1.85
N ALA A 100 9.81 0.87 1.85
CA ALA A 100 9.88 0.08 3.07
C ALA A 100 11.20 0.31 3.83
N ARG A 101 12.24 0.84 3.15
CA ARG A 101 13.45 1.34 3.81
C ARG A 101 13.14 2.73 4.35
N ASN A 102 13.07 2.83 5.66
CA ASN A 102 12.83 4.12 6.29
C ASN A 102 14.09 5.00 6.15
N PRO A 103 14.05 6.14 5.45
CA PRO A 103 15.13 7.10 5.50
C PRO A 103 15.43 7.50 6.95
N PHE A 104 16.64 8.03 7.22
CA PHE A 104 17.05 8.48 8.57
C PHE A 104 16.00 9.41 9.22
N VAL A 105 15.27 10.17 8.40
CA VAL A 105 14.10 10.96 8.80
C VAL A 105 12.87 10.47 8.04
N ALA A 106 11.82 10.03 8.77
CA ALA A 106 10.56 9.61 8.16
C ALA A 106 9.90 10.76 7.37
N ARG A 107 9.23 10.43 6.25
CA ARG A 107 8.60 11.43 5.37
C ARG A 107 7.63 12.37 6.10
N ALA A 108 6.82 11.85 7.03
CA ALA A 108 5.89 12.67 7.81
C ALA A 108 6.63 13.76 8.60
N ILE A 109 7.69 13.39 9.34
CA ILE A 109 8.55 14.32 10.09
C ILE A 109 9.22 15.33 9.15
N TRP A 110 9.68 14.89 7.98
CA TRP A 110 10.25 15.78 6.99
C TRP A 110 9.25 16.85 6.52
N MET A 111 8.02 16.45 6.20
CA MET A 111 6.96 17.37 5.75
C MET A 111 6.52 18.33 6.86
N GLU A 112 6.47 17.88 8.12
CA GLU A 112 6.17 18.74 9.28
C GLU A 112 7.21 19.86 9.48
N ASN A 113 8.45 19.67 9.03
CA ASN A 113 9.54 20.65 9.17
C ASN A 113 9.82 21.43 7.88
N GLY A 114 8.92 21.39 6.90
CA GLY A 114 9.11 22.01 5.58
C GLY A 114 8.75 23.51 5.49
N GLU A 115 8.38 24.16 6.59
CA GLU A 115 7.99 25.57 6.59
C GLU A 115 9.19 26.53 6.40
N PRO A 116 9.01 27.69 5.76
CA PRO A 116 10.07 28.70 5.63
C PRO A 116 10.58 29.13 7.00
N PRO A 117 11.90 29.33 7.18
CA PRO A 117 12.43 29.89 8.41
C PRO A 117 11.83 31.29 8.65
N ALA A 118 11.51 31.57 9.92
CA ALA A 118 11.02 32.87 10.37
C ALA A 118 12.06 33.99 10.19
#